data_AF-A0A7C3EZD6-F1
#
_entry.id   AF-A0A7C3EZD6-F1
#
_cell.length_a   1.000
_cell.length_b   1.000
_cell.length_c   1.000
_cell.angle_alpha   90.00
_cell.angle_beta   90.00
_cell.angle_gamma   90.00
#
_symmetry.space_group_name_H-M   'P 1'
#
loop_
_entity.id
_entity.type
_entity.pdbx_description
1 polymer ?
#
loop_
_entity_poly.entity_id
_entity_poly.type
_entity_poly.pdbx_seq_one_letter_code
_entity_poly.pdbx_strand_id
1 'polypeptide(L)'
;MQELGRHFIFEMFGCDRGALDDELAISEAMERGARDAGATVCGKVFHHFSPQGVTGVVIIAESHLSIHTWPEYRYAALDIFTCSTRTDPMKAFERIKGLLKPESSSVIEVKRGMLGGDVL
;
A
#
# COMPACT_ATOMS: atom_id res chain seq x y z
N MET A 1 24.22 8.87 5.30
CA MET A 1 23.42 8.73 4.07
C MET A 1 21.98 8.98 4.48
N GLN A 2 21.34 10.02 3.95
CA GLN A 2 19.98 10.40 4.30
C GLN A 2 19.04 9.90 3.20
N GLU A 3 18.03 9.10 3.52
CA GLU A 3 16.97 8.75 2.57
C GLU A 3 15.90 9.85 2.46
N LEU A 4 15.37 10.06 1.25
CA LEU A 4 14.20 10.92 1.00
C LEU A 4 12.88 10.19 1.29
N GLY A 5 12.89 8.86 1.35
CA GLY A 5 11.71 8.10 1.74
C GLY A 5 11.96 6.60 1.84
N ARG A 6 10.93 5.90 2.29
CA ARG A 6 10.92 4.45 2.51
C ARG A 6 9.76 3.85 1.73
N HIS A 7 10.06 2.87 0.89
CA HIS A 7 9.08 2.21 0.04
C HIS A 7 9.00 0.73 0.41
N PHE A 8 7.86 0.32 0.94
CA PHE A 8 7.59 -1.07 1.28
C PHE A 8 6.75 -1.70 0.18
N ILE A 9 7.23 -2.80 -0.36
CA ILE A 9 6.57 -3.58 -1.39
C ILE A 9 6.16 -4.90 -0.75
N PHE A 10 4.86 -5.10 -0.58
CA PHE A 10 4.27 -6.25 0.09
C PHE A 10 3.67 -7.20 -0.93
N GLU A 11 3.97 -8.49 -0.73
CA GLU A 11 3.32 -9.61 -1.40
C GLU A 11 2.39 -10.28 -0.40
N MET A 12 1.11 -10.42 -0.71
CA MET A 12 0.12 -11.02 0.18
C MET A 12 -0.58 -12.20 -0.51
N PHE A 13 -0.42 -13.41 0.05
CA PHE A 13 -0.99 -14.65 -0.48
C PHE A 13 -2.03 -15.25 0.47
N GLY A 14 -3.01 -15.95 -0.11
CA GLY A 14 -4.09 -16.55 0.66
C GLY A 14 -5.07 -15.52 1.22
N CYS A 15 -5.25 -14.38 0.56
CA CYS A 15 -6.22 -13.37 0.98
C CYS A 15 -7.67 -13.86 0.82
N ASP A 16 -8.58 -13.20 1.52
CA ASP A 16 -10.03 -13.34 1.36
C ASP A 16 -10.47 -12.86 -0.02
N ARG A 17 -11.15 -13.73 -0.79
CA ARG A 17 -11.51 -13.46 -2.19
C ARG A 17 -12.55 -12.35 -2.32
N GLY A 18 -13.51 -12.29 -1.40
CA GLY A 18 -14.54 -11.25 -1.41
C GLY A 18 -13.94 -9.89 -1.09
N ALA A 19 -13.04 -9.83 -0.12
CA ALA A 19 -12.32 -8.60 0.23
C ALA A 19 -11.42 -8.10 -0.90
N LEU A 20 -10.77 -9.00 -1.66
CA LEU A 20 -9.96 -8.64 -2.83
C LEU A 20 -10.78 -8.04 -3.98
N ASP A 21 -12.08 -8.29 -4.01
CA ASP A 21 -13.01 -7.85 -5.07
C ASP A 21 -13.91 -6.68 -4.63
N ASP A 22 -13.79 -6.23 -3.38
CA ASP A 22 -14.59 -5.14 -2.82
C ASP A 22 -13.83 -3.81 -2.94
N GLU A 23 -14.08 -3.09 -4.04
CA GLU A 23 -13.45 -1.78 -4.29
C GLU A 23 -13.70 -0.79 -3.15
N LEU A 24 -14.92 -0.76 -2.60
CA LEU A 24 -15.28 0.19 -1.55
C LEU A 24 -14.50 -0.11 -0.28
N ALA A 25 -14.50 -1.37 0.17
CA ALA A 25 -13.79 -1.79 1.37
C ALA A 25 -12.27 -1.57 1.25
N ILE A 26 -11.67 -1.90 0.10
CA ILE A 26 -10.26 -1.66 -0.15
C ILE A 26 -9.96 -0.15 -0.11
N SER A 27 -10.77 0.66 -0.78
CA SER A 27 -10.54 2.12 -0.83
C SER A 27 -10.61 2.78 0.54
N GLU A 28 -11.55 2.33 1.39
CA GLU A 28 -11.68 2.82 2.76
C GLU A 28 -10.54 2.35 3.65
N ALA A 29 -10.13 1.08 3.52
CA ALA A 29 -9.02 0.52 4.29
C ALA A 29 -7.69 1.22 3.95
N MET A 30 -7.41 1.45 2.67
CA MET A 30 -6.19 2.16 2.26
C MET A 30 -6.20 3.62 2.70
N GLU A 31 -7.31 4.34 2.54
CA GLU A 31 -7.39 5.74 2.95
C GLU A 31 -7.25 5.91 4.46
N ARG A 32 -7.98 5.10 5.25
CA ARG A 32 -7.85 5.11 6.71
C ARG A 32 -6.45 4.66 7.13
N GLY A 33 -5.86 3.71 6.41
CA GLY A 33 -4.52 3.19 6.69
C GLY A 33 -3.46 4.27 6.52
N ALA A 34 -3.54 5.04 5.42
CA ALA A 34 -2.68 6.19 5.20
C ALA A 34 -2.81 7.23 6.34
N ARG A 35 -4.03 7.51 6.80
CA ARG A 35 -4.27 8.44 7.92
C ARG A 35 -3.72 7.92 9.24
N ASP A 36 -3.90 6.64 9.54
CA ASP A 36 -3.35 6.01 10.76
C ASP A 36 -1.83 5.99 10.76
N ALA A 37 -1.23 5.82 9.58
CA ALA A 37 0.21 5.95 9.36
C ALA A 37 0.72 7.39 9.53
N GLY A 38 -0.15 8.37 9.75
CA GLY A 38 0.20 9.79 9.92
C GLY A 38 0.41 10.53 8.60
N ALA A 39 0.00 9.95 7.47
CA ALA A 39 0.12 10.60 6.16
C ALA A 39 -1.05 11.56 5.90
N THR A 40 -0.76 12.64 5.16
CA THR A 40 -1.79 13.54 4.65
C THR A 40 -2.30 13.03 3.32
N VAL A 41 -3.57 12.63 3.27
CA VAL A 41 -4.22 12.16 2.03
C VAL A 41 -4.59 13.35 1.15
N CYS A 42 -4.12 13.34 -0.09
CA CYS A 42 -4.40 14.37 -1.10
C CYS A 42 -5.52 13.93 -2.06
N GLY A 43 -5.73 12.64 -2.25
CA GLY A 43 -6.77 12.11 -3.12
C GLY A 43 -6.68 10.59 -3.25
N LYS A 44 -7.66 9.99 -3.93
CA LYS A 44 -7.66 8.55 -4.22
C LYS A 44 -8.37 8.23 -5.53
N VAL A 45 -7.92 7.18 -6.20
CA VAL A 45 -8.53 6.65 -7.43
C VAL A 45 -8.54 5.13 -7.35
N PHE A 46 -9.68 4.52 -7.63
CA PHE A 46 -9.88 3.07 -7.61
C PHE A 46 -10.65 2.64 -8.86
N HIS A 47 -10.39 1.40 -9.28
CA HIS A 47 -11.07 0.78 -10.41
C HIS A 47 -11.25 -0.72 -10.15
N HIS A 48 -12.51 -1.14 -10.10
CA HIS A 48 -12.94 -2.52 -10.17
C HIS A 48 -12.98 -3.02 -11.62
N PHE A 49 -12.28 -4.11 -11.91
CA PHE A 49 -12.24 -4.75 -13.22
C PHE A 49 -13.37 -5.76 -13.40
N SER A 50 -13.66 -6.11 -14.65
CA SER A 50 -14.54 -7.23 -14.98
C SER A 50 -13.70 -8.41 -15.46
N PRO A 51 -13.90 -9.64 -14.95
CA PRO A 51 -14.99 -10.03 -14.05
C PRO A 51 -14.76 -9.74 -12.57
N GLN A 52 -13.52 -9.47 -12.15
CA GLN A 52 -13.14 -9.29 -10.74
C GLN A 52 -11.77 -8.57 -10.65
N GLY A 53 -11.40 -8.13 -9.46
CA GLY A 53 -10.11 -7.52 -9.13
C GLY A 53 -10.18 -6.00 -9.08
N VAL A 54 -9.28 -5.41 -8.29
CA VAL A 54 -9.25 -3.99 -7.99
C VAL A 54 -7.83 -3.46 -8.14
N THR A 55 -7.70 -2.32 -8.83
CA THR A 55 -6.50 -1.47 -8.76
C THR A 55 -6.85 -0.17 -8.06
N GLY A 56 -5.99 0.25 -7.15
CA GLY A 56 -6.23 1.42 -6.33
C GLY A 56 -4.98 2.19 -5.98
N VAL A 57 -5.09 3.51 -5.90
CA VAL A 57 -4.02 4.40 -5.43
C VAL A 57 -4.60 5.44 -4.48
N VAL A 58 -3.95 5.60 -3.32
CA VAL A 58 -4.13 6.73 -2.41
C VAL A 58 -2.92 7.63 -2.54
N ILE A 59 -3.14 8.86 -3.00
CA ILE A 59 -2.12 9.88 -3.14
C ILE A 59 -1.96 10.54 -1.78
N ILE A 60 -0.73 10.58 -1.28
CA ILE A 60 -0.38 11.28 -0.04
C ILE A 60 0.62 12.39 -0.33
N ALA A 61 0.82 13.31 0.61
CA ALA A 61 1.82 14.36 0.47
C ALA A 61 3.19 13.72 0.13
N GLU A 62 3.67 14.01 -1.09
CA GLU A 62 4.98 13.62 -1.62
C GLU A 62 5.19 12.12 -1.96
N SER A 63 4.16 11.26 -1.90
CA SER A 63 4.28 9.81 -2.18
C SER A 63 2.91 9.11 -2.41
N HIS A 64 2.78 7.79 -2.17
CA HIS A 64 1.54 7.05 -2.44
C HIS A 64 1.44 5.72 -1.69
N LEU A 65 0.21 5.21 -1.58
CA LEU A 65 -0.08 3.80 -1.37
C LEU A 65 -0.76 3.27 -2.64
N SER A 66 -0.36 2.11 -3.17
CA SER A 66 -1.03 1.46 -4.30
C SER A 66 -1.32 -0.01 -4.04
N ILE A 67 -2.40 -0.53 -4.60
CA ILE A 67 -2.77 -1.93 -4.51
C ILE A 67 -3.25 -2.47 -5.86
N HIS A 68 -2.92 -3.73 -6.11
CA HIS A 68 -3.45 -4.53 -7.20
C HIS A 68 -3.89 -5.89 -6.66
N THR A 69 -5.12 -6.31 -6.95
CA THR A 69 -5.68 -7.57 -6.44
C THR A 69 -6.00 -8.55 -7.56
N TRP A 70 -5.82 -9.84 -7.27
CA TRP A 70 -6.22 -10.96 -8.12
C TRP A 70 -7.01 -11.98 -7.29
N PRO A 71 -8.34 -11.82 -7.17
CA PRO A 71 -9.21 -12.72 -6.40
C PRO A 71 -9.11 -14.20 -6.83
N GLU A 72 -8.82 -14.49 -8.10
CA GLU A 72 -8.62 -15.83 -8.64
C GLU A 72 -7.41 -16.55 -8.02
N TYR A 73 -6.39 -15.79 -7.64
CA TYR A 73 -5.15 -16.28 -7.06
C TYR A 73 -5.06 -16.04 -5.55
N ARG A 74 -6.10 -15.44 -4.94
CA ARG A 74 -6.08 -15.01 -3.53
C ARG A 74 -4.85 -14.14 -3.23
N TYR A 75 -4.50 -13.25 -4.16
CA TYR A 75 -3.26 -12.48 -4.12
C TYR A 75 -3.52 -10.97 -4.18
N ALA A 76 -2.69 -10.22 -3.46
CA ALA A 76 -2.60 -8.76 -3.60
C ALA A 76 -1.14 -8.31 -3.55
N ALA A 77 -0.80 -7.40 -4.46
CA ALA A 77 0.43 -6.60 -4.43
C ALA A 77 0.09 -5.25 -3.80
N LEU A 78 0.83 -4.85 -2.76
CA LEU A 78 0.61 -3.60 -2.05
C LEU A 78 1.92 -2.83 -1.90
N ASP A 79 1.92 -1.58 -2.34
CA ASP A 79 3.02 -0.64 -2.18
C ASP A 79 2.65 0.42 -1.14
N ILE A 80 3.55 0.68 -0.20
CA ILE A 80 3.44 1.77 0.77
C ILE A 80 4.72 2.60 0.69
N PHE A 81 4.66 3.70 -0.04
CA PHE A 81 5.75 4.64 -0.17
C PHE A 81 5.48 5.89 0.68
N THR A 82 6.38 6.22 1.59
CA THR A 82 6.28 7.43 2.44
C THR A 82 7.60 8.21 2.48
N CYS A 83 7.54 9.53 2.49
CA CYS A 83 8.73 10.42 2.51
C CYS A 83 9.08 11.02 3.89
N SER A 84 8.28 10.72 4.93
CA SER A 84 8.47 11.30 6.27
C SER A 84 8.97 10.29 7.28
N THR A 85 9.90 10.68 8.16
CA THR A 85 10.28 9.88 9.33
C THR A 85 9.18 9.85 10.39
N ARG A 86 8.15 10.71 10.26
CA ARG A 86 6.99 10.77 11.16
C ARG A 86 5.87 9.81 10.74
N THR A 87 5.95 9.22 9.55
CA THR A 87 4.95 8.25 9.09
C THR A 87 5.34 6.83 9.49
N ASP A 88 4.35 6.05 9.92
CA ASP A 88 4.50 4.64 10.26
C ASP A 88 3.77 3.77 9.21
N PRO A 89 4.46 3.36 8.13
CA PRO A 89 3.85 2.62 7.02
C PRO A 89 3.28 1.27 7.46
N MET A 90 3.76 0.70 8.57
CA MET A 90 3.23 -0.56 9.08
C MET A 90 1.80 -0.44 9.59
N LYS A 91 1.37 0.74 10.06
CA LYS A 91 -0.05 0.95 10.44
C LYS A 91 -1.00 0.84 9.26
N ALA A 92 -0.59 1.38 8.11
CA ALA A 92 -1.34 1.23 6.88
C ALA A 92 -1.39 -0.24 6.45
N PHE A 93 -0.25 -0.94 6.50
CA PHE A 93 -0.19 -2.37 6.21
C PHE A 93 -1.10 -3.20 7.13
N GLU A 94 -1.03 -3.03 8.46
CA GLU A 94 -1.83 -3.81 9.40
C GLU A 94 -3.34 -3.61 9.21
N ARG A 95 -3.77 -2.39 8.85
CA ARG A 95 -5.18 -2.14 8.50
C ARG A 95 -5.59 -2.90 7.25
N ILE A 96 -4.80 -2.83 6.18
CA ILE A 96 -5.11 -3.49 4.90
C ILE A 96 -5.05 -5.01 5.07
N LYS A 97 -4.05 -5.52 5.80
CA LYS A 97 -3.91 -6.91 6.18
C LYS A 97 -5.11 -7.41 7.00
N GLY A 98 -5.64 -6.60 7.91
CA GLY A 98 -6.84 -6.95 8.69
C GLY A 98 -8.10 -7.14 7.83
N LEU A 99 -8.21 -6.38 6.73
CA LEU A 99 -9.27 -6.55 5.73
C LEU A 99 -9.02 -7.80 4.87
N LEU A 100 -7.84 -7.89 4.25
CA LEU A 100 -7.54 -8.91 3.24
C LEU A 100 -7.23 -10.29 3.83
N LYS A 101 -6.85 -10.36 5.10
CA LYS A 101 -6.57 -11.61 5.85
C LYS A 101 -5.69 -12.60 5.08
N PRO A 102 -4.50 -12.20 4.60
CA PRO A 102 -3.59 -13.13 3.95
C PRO A 102 -3.15 -14.23 4.91
N GLU A 103 -2.98 -15.44 4.38
CA GLU A 103 -2.35 -16.56 5.09
C GLU A 103 -0.84 -16.34 5.22
N SER A 104 -0.22 -15.68 4.25
CA SER A 104 1.19 -15.28 4.29
C SER A 104 1.44 -13.94 3.62
N SER A 105 2.44 -13.23 4.12
CA SER A 105 2.89 -11.96 3.53
C SER A 105 4.40 -11.84 3.60
N SER A 106 5.01 -11.31 2.54
CA SER A 106 6.42 -10.91 2.54
C SER A 106 6.56 -9.42 2.21
N VAL A 107 7.71 -8.84 2.52
CA VAL A 107 7.97 -7.42 2.28
C VAL A 107 9.41 -7.18 1.87
N ILE A 108 9.60 -6.25 0.94
CA ILE A 108 10.90 -5.65 0.63
C ILE A 108 10.84 -4.17 0.98
N GLU A 109 11.81 -3.70 1.77
CA GLU A 109 12.00 -2.28 2.02
C GLU A 109 13.06 -1.72 1.07
N VAL A 110 12.66 -0.74 0.26
CA VAL A 110 13.53 0.04 -0.61
C VAL A 110 13.66 1.44 -0.05
N LYS A 111 14.89 1.82 0.33
CA LYS A 111 15.19 3.22 0.66
C LYS A 111 15.25 4.05 -0.62
N ARG A 112 14.53 5.16 -0.65
CA ARG A 112 14.37 6.02 -1.83
C ARG A 112 15.18 7.30 -1.64
N GLY A 113 15.91 7.71 -2.67
CA GLY A 113 16.71 8.94 -2.65
C GLY A 113 17.80 8.92 -1.59
N MET A 114 18.74 7.98 -1.69
CA MET A 114 19.89 7.92 -0.80
C MET A 114 20.85 9.08 -1.10
N LEU A 115 20.86 10.10 -0.25
CA LEU A 115 21.77 11.23 -0.34
C LEU A 115 23.06 10.89 0.43
N GLY A 116 24.15 10.67 -0.32
CA GLY A 116 25.48 10.39 0.22
C GLY A 116 26.28 9.42 -0.66
N GLY A 117 27.19 9.99 -1.45
CA GLY A 117 27.99 9.34 -2.49
C GLY A 117 27.89 10.21 -3.73
N ASP A 118 28.87 11.09 -3.95
CA ASP A 118 29.05 12.03 -5.07
C ASP A 118 27.80 12.21 -5.96
N VAL A 119 26.77 12.84 -5.39
CA VAL A 119 25.74 13.46 -6.20
C VAL A 119 26.35 14.78 -6.65
N LEU A 120 26.93 14.75 -7.85
CA LEU A 120 27.45 15.90 -8.60
C LEU A 120 26.42 17.03 -8.69
#